data_AF-A0A849DJF5-F1
#
_entry.id   AF-A0A849DJF5-F1
#
_cell.length_a   1.000
_cell.length_b   1.000
_cell.length_c   1.000
_cell.angle_alpha   90.00
_cell.angle_beta   90.00
_cell.angle_gamma   90.00
#
_symmetry.space_group_name_H-M   'P 1'
#
loop_
_entity.id
_entity.type
_entity.pdbx_description
1 polymer ?
#
loop_
_entity_poly.entity_id
_entity_poly.type
_entity_poly.pdbx_seq_one_letter_code
_entity_poly.pdbx_strand_id
1 'polypeptide(L)'
;MVNTAIHTFLIDSQEALAIWATLTIVALAAFTALAATARREWSGVARAGAGWARRRRAGLAGHAADRRRYADEIAVAAQRAARTARRRHDEWAAAQTSVGTAWTAFDTADARHRRTVLAASIPVPPRPLTPSDVSVRERHMHRAATEAFHRGDLSIDQLFDALASRNGWNPCRDPADQELIIGSIARYRRLQTYLSASAMERVAGHNAHIATSARRSLDDEAFTAEIQARQAYIRLAREVPQHRRPRAEPRLPWQRRRSLATVAVGSAATAVLPIVRLA
;
A
#
# COMPACT_ATOMS: atom_id res chain seq x y z
N MET A 1 -79.08 50.40 70.50
CA MET A 1 -78.58 49.00 70.46
C MET A 1 -78.25 48.48 69.05
N VAL A 2 -78.61 49.16 67.96
CA VAL A 2 -78.27 48.73 66.57
C VAL A 2 -76.83 49.10 66.16
N ASN A 3 -76.25 50.19 66.69
CA ASN A 3 -74.91 50.65 66.32
C ASN A 3 -73.76 49.78 66.87
N THR A 4 -73.99 49.05 67.98
CA THR A 4 -73.00 48.13 68.56
C THR A 4 -72.91 46.83 67.77
N ALA A 5 -74.04 46.28 67.31
CA ALA A 5 -74.05 45.05 66.51
C ALA A 5 -73.37 45.21 65.14
N ILE A 6 -73.49 46.37 64.50
CA ILE A 6 -72.83 46.68 63.22
C ILE A 6 -71.30 46.80 63.42
N HIS A 7 -70.86 47.39 64.53
CA HIS A 7 -69.43 47.49 64.85
C HIS A 7 -68.79 46.13 65.18
N THR A 8 -69.46 45.26 65.94
CA THR A 8 -68.95 43.91 66.22
C THR A 8 -68.91 43.06 64.96
N PHE A 9 -69.88 43.21 64.04
CA PHE A 9 -69.90 42.49 62.77
C PHE A 9 -68.80 42.97 61.81
N LEU A 10 -68.50 44.28 61.79
CA LEU A 10 -67.37 44.85 61.04
C LEU A 10 -66.02 44.41 61.62
N ILE A 11 -65.90 44.28 62.94
CA ILE A 11 -64.67 43.82 63.60
C ILE A 11 -64.46 42.31 63.38
N ASP A 12 -65.50 41.47 63.57
CA ASP A 12 -65.42 40.03 63.31
C ASP A 12 -65.12 39.72 61.83
N SER A 13 -65.71 40.49 60.90
CA SER A 13 -65.43 40.33 59.47
C SER A 13 -64.04 40.84 59.08
N GLN A 14 -63.52 41.90 59.73
CA GLN A 14 -62.15 42.36 59.52
C GLN A 14 -61.11 41.37 60.05
N GLU A 15 -61.35 40.73 61.19
CA GLU A 15 -60.48 39.65 61.70
C GLU A 15 -60.51 38.43 60.78
N ALA A 16 -61.71 38.02 60.33
CA ALA A 16 -61.85 36.92 59.38
C ALA A 16 -61.14 37.21 58.04
N LEU A 17 -61.20 38.44 57.54
CA LEU A 17 -60.51 38.87 56.33
C LEU A 17 -58.98 38.93 56.51
N ALA A 18 -58.50 39.37 57.68
CA ALA A 18 -57.07 39.38 57.98
C ALA A 18 -56.49 37.96 58.04
N ILE A 19 -57.22 37.03 58.67
CA ILE A 19 -56.86 35.59 58.71
C ILE A 19 -56.88 35.01 57.29
N TRP A 20 -57.91 35.32 56.49
CA TRP A 20 -57.98 34.87 55.10
C TRP A 20 -56.83 35.42 54.24
N ALA A 21 -56.52 36.71 54.36
CA ALA A 21 -55.44 37.34 53.60
C ALA A 21 -54.07 36.74 53.97
N THR A 22 -53.79 36.54 55.26
CA THR A 22 -52.55 35.89 55.71
C THR A 22 -52.44 34.46 55.21
N LEU A 23 -53.51 33.65 55.28
CA LEU A 23 -53.54 32.30 54.71
C LEU A 23 -53.29 32.31 53.20
N THR A 24 -53.87 33.26 52.47
CA THR A 24 -53.70 33.36 51.02
C THR A 24 -52.26 33.72 50.65
N ILE A 25 -51.64 34.66 51.37
CA ILE A 25 -50.24 35.04 51.17
C ILE A 25 -49.31 33.86 51.47
N VAL A 26 -49.54 33.14 52.57
CA VAL A 26 -48.75 31.95 52.94
C VAL A 26 -48.90 30.85 51.89
N ALA A 27 -50.11 30.59 51.41
CA ALA A 27 -50.35 29.61 50.35
C ALA A 27 -49.64 29.99 49.04
N LEU A 28 -49.69 31.27 48.64
CA LEU A 28 -49.01 31.76 47.44
C LEU A 28 -47.47 31.65 47.59
N ALA A 29 -46.95 32.00 48.76
CA ALA A 29 -45.52 31.86 49.07
C ALA A 29 -45.08 30.38 49.01
N ALA A 30 -45.87 29.47 49.58
CA ALA A 30 -45.60 28.03 49.51
C ALA A 30 -45.64 27.51 48.06
N PHE A 31 -46.61 27.94 47.25
CA PHE A 31 -46.76 27.51 45.86
C PHE A 31 -45.61 28.02 44.97
N THR A 32 -45.19 29.28 45.15
CA THR A 32 -44.03 29.84 44.44
C THR A 32 -42.73 29.17 44.85
N ALA A 33 -42.56 28.84 46.13
CA ALA A 33 -41.40 28.09 46.61
C ALA A 33 -41.34 26.68 45.98
N LEU A 34 -42.45 25.95 45.96
CA LEU A 34 -42.56 24.63 45.31
C LEU A 34 -42.35 24.69 43.79
N ALA A 35 -42.89 25.70 43.12
CA ALA A 35 -42.66 25.90 41.69
C ALA A 35 -41.19 26.23 41.39
N ALA A 36 -40.52 26.98 42.26
CA ALA A 36 -39.11 27.32 42.13
C ALA A 36 -38.20 26.10 42.38
N THR A 37 -38.49 25.23 43.35
CA THR A 37 -37.75 23.98 43.58
C THR A 37 -37.96 23.00 42.45
N ALA A 38 -39.20 22.81 41.99
CA ALA A 38 -39.50 21.96 40.84
C ALA A 38 -38.77 22.44 39.57
N ARG A 39 -38.77 23.75 39.28
CA ARG A 39 -37.97 24.31 38.16
C ARG A 39 -36.47 24.06 38.33
N ARG A 40 -35.93 24.20 39.55
CA ARG A 40 -34.50 23.96 39.84
C ARG A 40 -34.14 22.49 39.61
N GLU A 41 -34.94 21.55 40.10
CA GLU A 41 -34.75 20.10 39.89
C GLU A 41 -34.82 19.74 38.40
N TRP A 42 -35.84 20.22 37.68
CA TRP A 42 -35.99 19.97 36.25
C TRP A 42 -34.83 20.55 35.44
N SER A 43 -34.35 21.74 35.81
CA SER A 43 -33.17 22.34 35.18
C SER A 43 -31.88 21.55 35.48
N GLY A 44 -31.80 20.90 36.65
CA GLY A 44 -30.68 20.03 37.04
C GLY A 44 -30.66 18.75 36.21
N VAL A 45 -31.80 18.07 36.08
CA VAL A 45 -31.96 16.87 35.25
C VAL A 45 -31.69 17.19 33.77
N ALA A 46 -32.21 18.31 33.25
CA ALA A 46 -31.95 18.75 31.89
C ALA A 46 -30.46 19.03 31.64
N ARG A 47 -29.77 19.68 32.59
CA ARG A 47 -28.32 19.93 32.52
C ARG A 47 -27.51 18.63 32.60
N ALA A 48 -27.88 17.72 33.49
CA ALA A 48 -27.24 16.40 33.61
C ALA A 48 -27.40 15.59 32.32
N GLY A 49 -28.61 15.57 31.74
CA GLY A 49 -28.90 14.95 30.45
C GLY A 49 -28.10 15.57 29.30
N ALA A 50 -28.02 16.90 29.24
CA ALA A 50 -27.21 17.59 28.24
C ALA A 50 -25.71 17.28 28.38
N GLY A 51 -25.20 17.15 29.61
CA GLY A 51 -23.82 16.73 29.90
C GLY A 51 -23.53 15.30 29.45
N TRP A 52 -24.45 14.37 29.72
CA TRP A 52 -24.34 12.98 29.27
C TRP A 52 -24.36 12.87 27.74
N ALA A 53 -25.28 13.56 27.08
CA ALA A 53 -25.36 13.61 25.61
C ALA A 53 -24.10 14.24 24.99
N ARG A 54 -23.46 15.21 25.65
CA ARG A 54 -22.18 15.80 25.20
C ARG A 54 -21.04 14.79 25.30
N ARG A 55 -20.90 14.07 26.42
CA ARG A 55 -19.87 13.03 26.59
C ARG A 55 -20.03 11.89 25.61
N ARG A 56 -21.27 11.41 25.40
CA ARG A 56 -21.56 10.36 24.40
C ARG A 56 -21.16 10.79 22.99
N ARG A 57 -21.47 12.04 22.61
CA ARG A 57 -21.06 12.60 21.30
C ARG A 57 -19.55 12.72 21.18
N ALA A 58 -18.86 13.21 22.22
CA ALA A 58 -17.40 13.29 22.23
C ALA A 58 -16.76 11.89 22.06
N GLY A 59 -17.29 10.88 22.75
CA GLY A 59 -16.83 9.49 22.59
C GLY A 59 -17.06 8.93 21.18
N LEU A 60 -18.23 9.17 20.58
CA LEU A 60 -18.51 8.77 19.19
C LEU A 60 -17.62 9.50 18.18
N ALA A 61 -17.36 10.80 18.40
CA ALA A 61 -16.47 11.59 17.56
C ALA A 61 -15.03 11.09 17.63
N GLY A 62 -14.54 10.78 18.84
CA GLY A 62 -13.24 10.15 19.05
C GLY A 62 -13.16 8.80 18.32
N HIS A 63 -14.14 7.92 18.51
CA HIS A 63 -14.17 6.62 17.85
C HIS A 63 -14.19 6.74 16.31
N ALA A 64 -14.96 7.68 15.75
CA ALA A 64 -15.00 7.91 14.32
C ALA A 64 -13.65 8.44 13.78
N ALA A 65 -12.99 9.33 14.53
CA ALA A 65 -11.67 9.83 14.18
C ALA A 65 -10.60 8.72 14.22
N ASP A 66 -10.63 7.85 15.25
CA ASP A 66 -9.70 6.73 15.38
C ASP A 66 -9.89 5.72 14.23
N ARG A 67 -11.15 5.38 13.90
CA ARG A 67 -11.45 4.52 12.76
C ARG A 67 -10.96 5.11 11.45
N ARG A 68 -11.08 6.43 11.27
CA ARG A 68 -10.58 7.10 10.07
C ARG A 68 -9.06 7.06 10.00
N ARG A 69 -8.37 7.34 11.10
CA ARG A 69 -6.90 7.25 11.17
C ARG A 69 -6.41 5.85 10.82
N TYR A 70 -7.03 4.82 11.41
CA TYR A 70 -6.70 3.43 11.08
C TYR A 70 -6.93 3.11 9.60
N ALA A 71 -8.05 3.54 9.02
CA ALA A 71 -8.29 3.36 7.58
C ALA A 71 -7.21 4.04 6.72
N ASP A 72 -6.79 5.25 7.06
CA ASP A 72 -5.73 5.96 6.36
C ASP A 72 -4.36 5.24 6.53
N GLU A 73 -4.04 4.70 7.71
CA GLU A 73 -2.82 3.91 7.97
C GLU A 73 -2.78 2.62 7.14
N ILE A 74 -3.87 1.85 7.11
CA ILE A 74 -3.96 0.62 6.33
C ILE A 74 -3.92 0.93 4.83
N ALA A 75 -4.52 2.03 4.37
CA ALA A 75 -4.43 2.46 2.97
C ALA A 75 -2.96 2.75 2.55
N VAL A 76 -2.18 3.39 3.42
CA VAL A 76 -0.73 3.59 3.19
C VAL A 76 0.02 2.26 3.17
N ALA A 77 -0.30 1.33 4.07
CA ALA A 77 0.30 0.00 4.10
C ALA A 77 0.00 -0.79 2.81
N ALA A 78 -1.25 -0.79 2.35
CA ALA A 78 -1.68 -1.39 1.10
C ALA A 78 -0.93 -0.80 -0.11
N GLN A 79 -0.79 0.52 -0.17
CA GLN A 79 -0.02 1.18 -1.23
C GLN A 79 1.47 0.77 -1.23
N ARG A 80 2.08 0.64 -0.05
CA ARG A 80 3.46 0.14 0.08
C ARG A 80 3.58 -1.30 -0.37
N ALA A 81 2.65 -2.17 0.04
CA ALA A 81 2.60 -3.55 -0.40
C ALA A 81 2.43 -3.67 -1.92
N ALA A 82 1.61 -2.81 -2.54
CA ALA A 82 1.46 -2.76 -3.99
C ALA A 82 2.75 -2.40 -4.72
N ARG A 83 3.54 -1.46 -4.21
CA ARG A 83 4.88 -1.14 -4.76
C ARG A 83 5.84 -2.31 -4.61
N THR A 84 5.86 -2.95 -3.45
CA THR A 84 6.69 -4.13 -3.22
C THR A 84 6.32 -5.28 -4.14
N ALA A 85 5.02 -5.57 -4.31
CA ALA A 85 4.53 -6.60 -5.22
C ALA A 85 4.97 -6.36 -6.66
N ARG A 86 4.86 -5.11 -7.16
CA ARG A 86 5.37 -4.72 -8.49
C ARG A 86 6.87 -4.96 -8.61
N ARG A 87 7.67 -4.47 -7.66
CA ARG A 87 9.13 -4.67 -7.69
C ARG A 87 9.51 -6.15 -7.72
N ARG A 88 8.85 -6.99 -6.90
CA ARG A 88 9.12 -8.44 -6.89
C ARG A 88 8.69 -9.12 -8.17
N HIS A 89 7.60 -8.68 -8.79
CA HIS A 89 7.19 -9.16 -10.11
C HIS A 89 8.22 -8.81 -11.18
N ASP A 90 8.75 -7.58 -11.17
CA ASP A 90 9.80 -7.15 -12.11
C ASP A 90 11.10 -7.94 -11.90
N GLU A 91 11.50 -8.16 -10.64
CA GLU A 91 12.64 -9.04 -10.29
C GLU A 91 12.44 -10.48 -10.82
N TRP A 92 11.23 -11.03 -10.70
CA TRP A 92 10.91 -12.36 -11.22
C TRP A 92 10.94 -12.41 -12.75
N ALA A 93 10.40 -11.39 -13.45
CA ALA A 93 10.44 -11.31 -14.90
C ALA A 93 11.89 -11.21 -15.43
N ALA A 94 12.75 -10.46 -14.74
CA ALA A 94 14.18 -10.41 -15.04
C ALA A 94 14.84 -11.79 -14.84
N ALA A 95 14.50 -12.51 -13.76
CA ALA A 95 15.00 -13.86 -13.54
C ALA A 95 14.53 -14.85 -14.62
N GLN A 96 13.28 -14.76 -15.09
CA GLN A 96 12.78 -15.56 -16.21
C GLN A 96 13.56 -15.31 -17.50
N THR A 97 13.87 -14.05 -17.79
CA THR A 97 14.69 -13.69 -18.95
C THR A 97 16.10 -14.29 -18.85
N SER A 98 16.69 -14.27 -17.65
CA SER A 98 17.99 -14.89 -17.38
C SER A 98 17.95 -16.41 -17.57
N VAL A 99 16.91 -17.09 -17.09
CA VAL A 99 16.70 -18.53 -17.31
C VAL A 99 16.58 -18.85 -18.79
N GLY A 100 15.76 -18.08 -19.53
CA GLY A 100 15.61 -18.26 -20.97
C GLY A 100 16.94 -18.10 -21.72
N THR A 101 17.71 -17.07 -21.38
CA THR A 101 19.04 -16.83 -21.95
C THR A 101 20.00 -17.98 -21.64
N ALA A 102 20.02 -18.45 -20.39
CA ALA A 102 20.88 -19.56 -19.97
C ALA A 102 20.48 -20.89 -20.64
N TRP A 103 19.17 -21.13 -20.81
CA TRP A 103 18.64 -22.28 -21.51
C TRP A 103 19.07 -22.29 -22.98
N THR A 104 18.89 -21.19 -23.71
CA THR A 104 19.32 -21.09 -25.11
C THR A 104 20.82 -21.28 -25.26
N ALA A 105 21.63 -20.76 -24.33
CA ALA A 105 23.07 -20.98 -24.33
C ALA A 105 23.45 -22.46 -24.09
N PHE A 106 22.75 -23.13 -23.17
CA PHE A 106 22.92 -24.57 -22.95
C PHE A 106 22.51 -25.39 -24.17
N ASP A 107 21.35 -25.14 -24.75
CA ASP A 107 20.85 -25.85 -25.93
C ASP A 107 21.79 -25.69 -27.14
N THR A 108 22.30 -24.47 -27.34
CA THR A 108 23.31 -24.19 -28.38
C THR A 108 24.60 -25.00 -28.16
N ALA A 109 25.10 -25.05 -26.91
CA ALA A 109 26.29 -25.82 -26.58
C ALA A 109 26.07 -27.33 -26.72
N ASP A 110 24.90 -27.83 -26.31
CA ASP A 110 24.52 -29.23 -26.43
C ASP A 110 24.39 -29.65 -27.91
N ALA A 111 23.72 -28.84 -28.73
CA ALA A 111 23.60 -29.07 -30.17
C ALA A 111 24.97 -29.10 -30.87
N ARG A 112 25.88 -28.17 -30.52
CA ARG A 112 27.26 -28.17 -31.03
C ARG A 112 27.98 -29.45 -30.61
N HIS A 113 27.91 -29.83 -29.35
CA HIS A 113 28.54 -31.04 -28.84
C HIS A 113 28.05 -32.29 -29.57
N ARG A 114 26.74 -32.44 -29.79
CA ARG A 114 26.18 -33.56 -30.55
C ARG A 114 26.71 -33.62 -31.98
N ARG A 115 26.84 -32.47 -32.66
CA ARG A 115 27.44 -32.42 -34.01
C ARG A 115 28.91 -32.86 -33.98
N THR A 116 29.68 -32.45 -32.98
CA THR A 116 31.06 -32.89 -32.81
C THR A 116 31.15 -34.39 -32.55
N VAL A 117 30.25 -34.97 -31.73
CA VAL A 117 30.16 -36.43 -31.51
C VAL A 117 29.88 -37.17 -32.82
N LEU A 118 28.98 -36.66 -33.66
CA LEU A 118 28.68 -37.25 -34.96
C LEU A 118 29.86 -37.11 -35.94
N ALA A 119 30.61 -36.01 -35.90
CA ALA A 119 31.80 -35.85 -36.73
C ALA A 119 32.94 -36.77 -36.28
N ALA A 120 33.11 -36.96 -34.97
CA ALA A 120 34.14 -37.80 -34.38
C ALA A 120 33.88 -39.32 -34.56
N SER A 121 32.64 -39.71 -34.88
CA SER A 121 32.32 -41.13 -35.12
C SER A 121 32.81 -41.65 -36.48
N ILE A 122 33.25 -40.76 -37.38
CA ILE A 122 33.84 -41.13 -38.66
C ILE A 122 35.25 -41.69 -38.38
N PRO A 123 35.50 -42.99 -38.60
CA PRO A 123 36.79 -43.59 -38.27
C PRO A 123 37.89 -42.99 -39.13
N VAL A 124 38.95 -42.49 -38.50
CA VAL A 124 40.18 -42.10 -39.19
C VAL A 124 41.08 -43.33 -39.27
N PRO A 125 41.54 -43.75 -40.47
CA PRO A 125 42.45 -44.88 -40.60
C PRO A 125 43.71 -44.67 -39.73
N PRO A 126 44.13 -45.68 -38.95
CA PRO A 126 45.29 -45.54 -38.08
C PRO A 126 46.54 -45.30 -38.93
N ARG A 127 47.18 -44.15 -38.73
CA ARG A 127 48.48 -43.80 -39.32
C ARG A 127 49.42 -43.35 -38.19
N PRO A 128 50.70 -43.78 -38.18
CA PRO A 128 51.67 -43.28 -37.21
C PRO A 128 51.80 -41.75 -37.32
N LEU A 129 51.72 -41.06 -36.18
CA LEU A 129 51.92 -39.61 -36.11
C LEU A 129 53.39 -39.27 -36.33
N THR A 130 53.66 -38.34 -37.25
CA THR A 130 54.99 -37.73 -37.36
C THR A 130 55.15 -36.59 -36.35
N PRO A 131 56.38 -36.19 -35.98
CA PRO A 131 56.60 -35.02 -35.13
C PRO A 131 55.98 -33.73 -35.70
N SER A 132 55.94 -33.60 -37.03
CA SER A 132 55.29 -32.47 -37.70
C SER A 132 53.78 -32.44 -37.45
N ASP A 133 53.12 -33.60 -37.47
CA ASP A 133 51.68 -33.75 -37.21
C ASP A 133 51.34 -33.37 -35.76
N VAL A 134 52.18 -33.79 -34.80
CA VAL A 134 52.00 -33.44 -33.38
C VAL A 134 52.03 -31.92 -33.21
N SER A 135 52.98 -31.22 -33.86
CA SER A 135 53.06 -29.76 -33.78
C SER A 135 51.83 -29.05 -34.37
N VAL A 136 51.24 -29.61 -35.44
CA VAL A 136 50.01 -29.08 -36.06
C VAL A 136 48.83 -29.27 -35.11
N ARG A 137 48.70 -30.45 -34.50
CA ARG A 137 47.65 -30.76 -33.54
C ARG A 137 47.76 -29.92 -32.27
N GLU A 138 48.97 -29.69 -31.77
CA GLU A 138 49.21 -28.79 -30.63
C GLU A 138 48.74 -27.36 -30.93
N ARG A 139 49.12 -26.80 -32.10
CA ARG A 139 48.65 -25.48 -32.54
C ARG A 139 47.13 -25.42 -32.68
N HIS A 140 46.51 -26.49 -33.19
CA HIS A 140 45.05 -26.60 -33.28
C HIS A 140 44.41 -26.60 -31.88
N MET A 141 44.91 -27.45 -30.97
CA MET A 141 44.45 -27.55 -29.59
C MET A 141 44.50 -26.19 -28.89
N HIS A 142 45.64 -25.49 -28.98
CA HIS A 142 45.81 -24.17 -28.38
C HIS A 142 44.82 -23.16 -28.96
N ARG A 143 44.66 -23.12 -30.29
CA ARG A 143 43.69 -22.23 -30.93
C ARG A 143 42.26 -22.53 -30.47
N ALA A 144 41.86 -23.80 -30.49
CA ALA A 144 40.52 -24.23 -30.08
C ALA A 144 40.25 -23.90 -28.59
N ALA A 145 41.23 -24.09 -27.72
CA ALA A 145 41.15 -23.75 -26.31
C ALA A 145 41.05 -22.23 -26.09
N THR A 146 41.89 -21.43 -26.78
CA THR A 146 41.84 -19.97 -26.72
C THR A 146 40.50 -19.43 -27.21
N GLU A 147 39.98 -19.93 -28.33
CA GLU A 147 38.66 -19.55 -28.82
C GLU A 147 37.54 -19.94 -27.86
N ALA A 148 37.61 -21.13 -27.24
CA ALA A 148 36.65 -21.57 -26.24
C ALA A 148 36.71 -20.70 -24.98
N PHE A 149 37.89 -20.29 -24.55
CA PHE A 149 38.06 -19.32 -23.46
C PHE A 149 37.41 -17.96 -23.81
N HIS A 150 37.65 -17.43 -25.01
CA HIS A 150 37.04 -16.15 -25.42
C HIS A 150 35.51 -16.20 -25.48
N ARG A 151 34.91 -17.36 -25.78
CA ARG A 151 33.46 -17.58 -25.70
C ARG A 151 32.93 -17.78 -24.27
N GLY A 152 33.84 -17.91 -23.29
CA GLY A 152 33.51 -18.22 -21.89
C GLY A 152 33.22 -19.71 -21.64
N ASP A 153 33.55 -20.59 -22.57
CA ASP A 153 33.31 -22.03 -22.46
C ASP A 153 34.34 -22.70 -21.54
N LEU A 154 35.60 -22.27 -21.57
CA LEU A 154 36.68 -22.71 -20.67
C LEU A 154 36.98 -21.68 -19.58
N SER A 155 37.37 -22.14 -18.39
CA SER A 155 37.91 -21.24 -17.35
C SER A 155 39.35 -20.86 -17.69
N ILE A 156 39.87 -19.83 -17.02
CA ILE A 156 41.28 -19.45 -17.20
C ILE A 156 42.23 -20.58 -16.79
N ASP A 157 41.91 -21.32 -15.71
CA ASP A 157 42.70 -22.47 -15.26
C ASP A 157 42.67 -23.60 -16.29
N GLN A 158 41.49 -23.89 -16.87
CA GLN A 158 41.34 -24.90 -17.92
C GLN A 158 42.08 -24.51 -19.20
N LEU A 159 42.14 -23.21 -19.53
CA LEU A 159 42.95 -22.72 -20.64
C LEU A 159 44.43 -22.95 -20.35
N PHE A 160 44.92 -22.62 -19.16
CA PHE A 160 46.31 -22.87 -18.78
C PHE A 160 46.65 -24.35 -18.78
N ASP A 161 45.75 -25.21 -18.29
CA ASP A 161 45.92 -26.66 -18.35
C ASP A 161 46.00 -27.16 -19.80
N ALA A 162 45.19 -26.60 -20.71
CA ALA A 162 45.25 -26.93 -22.14
C ALA A 162 46.58 -26.50 -22.76
N LEU A 163 47.02 -25.26 -22.52
CA LEU A 163 48.29 -24.73 -23.03
C LEU A 163 49.51 -25.46 -22.45
N ALA A 164 49.41 -25.99 -21.23
CA ALA A 164 50.45 -26.76 -20.59
C ALA A 164 50.36 -28.28 -20.88
N SER A 165 49.38 -28.72 -21.66
CA SER A 165 49.08 -30.15 -21.91
C SER A 165 48.97 -30.98 -20.61
N ARG A 166 48.25 -30.45 -19.61
CA ARG A 166 48.00 -31.08 -18.30
C ARG A 166 46.57 -31.58 -18.19
N ASN A 167 46.22 -32.27 -17.09
CA ASN A 167 44.83 -32.62 -16.76
C ASN A 167 44.03 -33.31 -17.89
N GLY A 168 44.71 -34.14 -18.69
CA GLY A 168 44.09 -34.90 -19.79
C GLY A 168 44.09 -34.21 -21.15
N TRP A 169 44.59 -32.97 -21.25
CA TRP A 169 44.92 -32.34 -22.52
C TRP A 169 46.18 -32.98 -23.11
N ASN A 170 46.06 -33.58 -24.30
CA ASN A 170 47.17 -34.25 -24.96
C ASN A 170 47.17 -33.91 -26.45
N PRO A 171 48.22 -33.25 -26.98
CA PRO A 171 48.37 -32.93 -28.40
C PRO A 171 48.38 -34.17 -29.32
N CYS A 172 48.76 -35.33 -28.81
CA CYS A 172 48.80 -36.59 -29.57
C CYS A 172 47.40 -37.20 -29.78
N ARG A 173 46.37 -36.75 -29.05
CA ARG A 173 44.99 -37.18 -29.31
C ARG A 173 44.49 -36.68 -30.65
N ASP A 174 43.41 -37.28 -31.14
CA ASP A 174 42.77 -36.78 -32.35
C ASP A 174 42.18 -35.38 -32.09
N PRO A 175 42.29 -34.43 -33.03
CA PRO A 175 41.65 -33.12 -32.91
C PRO A 175 40.15 -33.21 -32.59
N ALA A 176 39.44 -34.22 -33.11
CA ALA A 176 38.03 -34.44 -32.81
C ALA A 176 37.82 -34.78 -31.33
N ASP A 177 38.69 -35.61 -30.73
CA ASP A 177 38.63 -35.94 -29.30
C ASP A 177 38.87 -34.70 -28.42
N GLN A 178 39.75 -33.80 -28.84
CA GLN A 178 40.00 -32.55 -28.12
C GLN A 178 38.78 -31.63 -28.17
N GLU A 179 38.14 -31.51 -29.33
CA GLU A 179 36.90 -30.75 -29.49
C GLU A 179 35.74 -31.36 -28.69
N LEU A 180 35.70 -32.69 -28.55
CA LEU A 180 34.74 -33.38 -27.68
C LEU A 180 34.95 -33.02 -26.21
N ILE A 181 36.19 -32.99 -25.74
CA ILE A 181 36.53 -32.58 -24.37
C ILE A 181 36.09 -31.12 -24.15
N ILE A 182 36.48 -30.19 -25.03
CA ILE A 182 36.06 -28.78 -24.96
C ILE A 182 34.52 -28.68 -24.94
N GLY A 183 33.83 -29.36 -25.85
CA GLY A 183 32.38 -29.33 -25.97
C GLY A 183 31.67 -29.88 -24.73
N SER A 184 32.19 -30.95 -24.13
CA SER A 184 31.64 -31.53 -22.90
C SER A 184 31.77 -30.57 -21.70
N ILE A 185 32.92 -29.90 -21.56
CA ILE A 185 33.14 -28.89 -20.51
C ILE A 185 32.19 -27.71 -20.71
N ALA A 186 32.08 -27.20 -21.95
CA ALA A 186 31.18 -26.10 -22.28
C ALA A 186 29.73 -26.44 -21.94
N ARG A 187 29.24 -27.59 -22.41
CA ARG A 187 27.90 -28.11 -22.13
C ARG A 187 27.63 -28.20 -20.64
N TYR A 188 28.54 -28.79 -19.87
CA TYR A 188 28.39 -28.93 -18.42
C TYR A 188 28.30 -27.57 -17.72
N ARG A 189 29.18 -26.62 -18.04
CA ARG A 189 29.17 -25.28 -17.43
C ARG A 189 27.89 -24.52 -17.75
N ARG A 190 27.43 -24.55 -19.01
CA ARG A 190 26.15 -23.91 -19.40
C ARG A 190 24.96 -24.54 -18.68
N LEU A 191 24.97 -25.87 -18.50
CA LEU A 191 23.96 -26.56 -17.70
C LEU A 191 23.96 -26.07 -16.25
N GLN A 192 25.13 -25.94 -15.61
CA GLN A 192 25.23 -25.41 -14.25
C GLN A 192 24.72 -23.97 -14.16
N THR A 193 25.05 -23.11 -15.13
CA THR A 193 24.52 -21.75 -15.20
C THR A 193 23.00 -21.75 -15.31
N TYR A 194 22.43 -22.57 -16.20
CA TYR A 194 20.97 -22.73 -16.31
C TYR A 194 20.34 -23.18 -14.99
N LEU A 195 20.88 -24.21 -14.34
CA LEU A 195 20.37 -24.70 -13.06
C LEU A 195 20.42 -23.64 -11.96
N SER A 196 21.50 -22.85 -11.88
CA SER A 196 21.61 -21.73 -10.95
C SER A 196 20.59 -20.62 -11.25
N ALA A 197 20.39 -20.26 -12.51
CA ALA A 197 19.41 -19.26 -12.93
C ALA A 197 18.00 -19.74 -12.59
N SER A 198 17.67 -21.00 -12.84
CA SER A 198 16.37 -21.59 -12.49
C SER A 198 16.15 -21.64 -10.98
N ALA A 199 17.19 -21.86 -10.18
CA ALA A 199 17.07 -21.78 -8.72
C ALA A 199 16.75 -20.34 -8.25
N MET A 200 17.44 -19.34 -8.81
CA MET A 200 17.16 -17.93 -8.52
C MET A 200 15.75 -17.52 -8.98
N GLU A 201 15.31 -17.97 -10.15
CA GLU A 201 13.96 -17.73 -10.66
C GLU A 201 12.88 -18.29 -9.72
N ARG A 202 13.05 -19.51 -9.21
CA ARG A 202 12.10 -20.09 -8.23
C ARG A 202 12.00 -19.25 -6.96
N VAL A 203 13.13 -18.79 -6.43
CA VAL A 203 13.16 -17.90 -5.25
C VAL A 203 12.47 -16.57 -5.55
N ALA A 204 12.77 -15.95 -6.70
CA ALA A 204 12.14 -14.70 -7.12
C ALA A 204 10.62 -14.87 -7.31
N GLY A 205 10.19 -15.95 -7.96
CA GLY A 205 8.77 -16.27 -8.16
C GLY A 205 8.03 -16.49 -6.84
N HIS A 206 8.63 -17.20 -5.89
CA HIS A 206 8.05 -17.37 -4.55
C HIS A 206 7.90 -16.03 -3.82
N ASN A 207 8.92 -15.17 -3.87
CA ASN A 207 8.87 -13.83 -3.27
C ASN A 207 7.80 -12.94 -3.92
N ALA A 208 7.66 -13.00 -5.25
CA ALA A 208 6.61 -12.29 -5.99
C ALA A 208 5.21 -12.77 -5.59
N HIS A 209 5.05 -14.09 -5.40
CA HIS A 209 3.81 -14.68 -4.92
C HIS A 209 3.45 -14.18 -3.51
N ILE A 210 4.38 -14.26 -2.55
CA ILE A 210 4.17 -13.76 -1.18
C ILE A 210 3.78 -12.28 -1.19
N ALA A 211 4.51 -11.45 -1.94
CA ALA A 211 4.24 -10.02 -2.01
C ALA A 211 2.86 -9.71 -2.62
N THR A 212 2.43 -10.48 -3.62
CA THR A 212 1.10 -10.36 -4.22
C THR A 212 -0.01 -10.76 -3.25
N SER A 213 0.18 -11.84 -2.49
CA SER A 213 -0.78 -12.28 -1.47
C SER A 213 -0.88 -11.26 -0.33
N ALA A 214 0.25 -10.73 0.15
CA ALA A 214 0.27 -9.67 1.16
C ALA A 214 -0.43 -8.39 0.67
N ARG A 215 -0.21 -8.00 -0.60
CA ARG A 215 -0.92 -6.88 -1.22
C ARG A 215 -2.43 -7.10 -1.19
N ARG A 216 -2.92 -8.25 -1.65
CA ARG A 216 -4.36 -8.57 -1.66
C ARG A 216 -4.97 -8.51 -0.26
N SER A 217 -4.30 -9.13 0.72
CA SER A 217 -4.76 -9.10 2.12
C SER A 217 -4.89 -7.67 2.65
N LEU A 218 -3.92 -6.80 2.37
CA LEU A 218 -3.96 -5.40 2.80
C LEU A 218 -4.97 -4.56 2.03
N ASP A 219 -5.20 -4.84 0.75
CA ASP A 219 -6.25 -4.19 -0.04
C ASP A 219 -7.64 -4.52 0.55
N ASP A 220 -7.87 -5.77 0.93
CA ASP A 220 -9.12 -6.23 1.56
C ASP A 220 -9.33 -5.60 2.96
N GLU A 221 -8.25 -5.51 3.75
CA GLU A 221 -8.27 -4.85 5.06
C GLU A 221 -8.52 -3.34 4.93
N ALA A 222 -7.87 -2.67 3.97
CA ALA A 222 -8.08 -1.25 3.68
C ALA A 222 -9.53 -0.97 3.31
N PHE A 223 -10.12 -1.80 2.46
CA PHE A 223 -11.52 -1.71 2.06
C PHE A 223 -12.46 -1.86 3.27
N THR A 224 -12.19 -2.85 4.11
CA THR A 224 -12.98 -3.10 5.33
C THR A 224 -12.86 -1.94 6.32
N ALA A 225 -11.65 -1.42 6.53
CA ALA A 225 -11.38 -0.29 7.43
C ALA A 225 -12.12 0.98 6.96
N GLU A 226 -12.14 1.25 5.66
CA GLU A 226 -12.86 2.40 5.08
C GLU A 226 -14.39 2.28 5.30
N ILE A 227 -14.96 1.09 5.10
CA ILE A 227 -16.37 0.84 5.39
C ILE A 227 -16.67 1.11 6.88
N GLN A 228 -15.83 0.60 7.78
CA GLN A 228 -15.99 0.79 9.23
C GLN A 228 -15.88 2.27 9.63
N ALA A 229 -14.91 3.01 9.07
CA ALA A 229 -14.76 4.45 9.28
C ALA A 229 -16.01 5.22 8.82
N ARG A 230 -16.53 4.90 7.63
CA ARG A 230 -17.77 5.49 7.11
C ARG A 230 -18.97 5.20 7.99
N GLN A 231 -19.11 3.97 8.48
CA GLN A 231 -20.19 3.59 9.39
C GLN A 231 -20.11 4.32 10.72
N ALA A 232 -18.91 4.47 11.30
CA ALA A 232 -18.70 5.22 12.53
C ALA A 232 -19.12 6.70 12.36
N TYR A 233 -18.79 7.30 11.22
CA TYR A 233 -19.21 8.67 10.89
C TYR A 233 -20.74 8.79 10.72
N ILE A 234 -21.39 7.84 10.06
CA ILE A 234 -22.87 7.82 9.92
C ILE A 234 -23.54 7.72 11.31
N ARG A 235 -23.01 6.89 12.20
CA ARG A 235 -23.52 6.77 13.58
C ARG A 235 -23.38 8.09 14.34
N LEU A 236 -22.23 8.75 14.23
CA LEU A 236 -22.02 10.08 14.80
C LEU A 236 -23.03 11.09 14.24
N ALA A 237 -23.25 11.12 12.93
CA ALA A 237 -24.16 12.05 12.28
C ALA A 237 -25.64 11.84 12.69
N ARG A 238 -26.05 10.59 12.98
CA ARG A 238 -27.41 10.29 13.49
C ARG A 238 -27.63 10.76 14.92
N GLU A 239 -26.58 10.72 15.74
CA GLU A 239 -26.61 11.13 17.16
C GLU A 239 -26.42 12.64 17.35
N VAL A 240 -26.07 13.36 16.29
CA VAL A 240 -26.17 14.82 16.25
C VAL A 240 -27.60 15.12 15.77
N PRO A 241 -28.52 15.56 16.65
CA PRO A 241 -29.74 16.17 16.16
C PRO A 241 -29.25 17.31 15.26
N GLN A 242 -29.65 17.30 13.99
CA GLN A 242 -29.57 18.53 13.20
C GLN A 242 -30.36 19.53 14.00
N HIS A 243 -29.66 20.36 14.78
CA HIS A 243 -30.24 21.55 15.37
C HIS A 243 -30.88 22.22 14.19
N ARG A 244 -32.22 22.15 14.15
CA ARG A 244 -33.07 22.69 13.09
C ARG A 244 -32.39 24.00 12.74
N ARG A 245 -31.79 24.08 11.55
CA ARG A 245 -31.22 25.34 11.07
C ARG A 245 -32.28 26.36 11.44
N PRO A 246 -31.98 27.38 12.26
CA PRO A 246 -32.96 28.40 12.59
C PRO A 246 -33.58 28.77 11.26
N ARG A 247 -34.89 28.48 11.13
CA ARG A 247 -35.66 28.67 9.91
C ARG A 247 -35.23 30.04 9.44
N ALA A 248 -34.51 30.10 8.32
CA ALA A 248 -33.99 31.36 7.83
C ALA A 248 -35.18 32.30 7.84
N GLU A 249 -35.15 33.28 8.75
CA GLU A 249 -36.15 34.33 8.73
C GLU A 249 -36.16 34.82 7.29
N PRO A 250 -37.32 34.92 6.64
CA PRO A 250 -37.40 35.42 5.29
C PRO A 250 -36.67 36.76 5.28
N ARG A 251 -35.47 36.78 4.69
CA ARG A 251 -34.68 38.00 4.54
C ARG A 251 -35.57 38.94 3.75
N LEU A 252 -36.08 39.95 4.43
CA LEU A 252 -36.92 40.96 3.83
C LEU A 252 -36.19 41.53 2.60
N PRO A 253 -36.87 41.67 1.45
CA PRO A 253 -36.24 41.96 0.15
C PRO A 253 -35.47 43.28 0.06
N TRP A 254 -35.52 44.13 1.09
CA TRP A 254 -34.89 45.45 1.07
C TRP A 254 -33.39 45.46 1.40
N GLN A 255 -32.81 44.38 1.94
CA GLN A 255 -31.36 44.31 2.19
C GLN A 255 -30.51 43.99 0.95
N ARG A 256 -31.12 43.77 -0.22
CA ARG A 256 -30.43 43.38 -1.46
C ARG A 256 -29.90 44.56 -2.30
N ARG A 257 -29.97 45.81 -1.80
CA ARG A 257 -29.71 47.02 -2.61
C ARG A 257 -28.45 47.82 -2.29
N ARG A 258 -27.51 47.29 -1.48
CA ARG A 258 -26.31 48.06 -1.06
C ARG A 258 -24.94 47.47 -1.42
N SER A 259 -24.85 46.40 -2.20
CA SER A 259 -23.56 45.78 -2.56
C SER A 259 -23.28 45.70 -4.07
N LEU A 260 -23.92 46.55 -4.88
CA LEU A 260 -23.56 46.78 -6.28
C LEU A 260 -22.93 48.18 -6.44
N ALA A 261 -21.77 48.37 -5.83
CA ALA A 261 -20.77 49.37 -6.18
C ALA A 261 -19.51 48.92 -5.44
N THR A 262 -18.55 48.24 -6.06
CA THR A 262 -17.49 48.95 -6.78
C THR A 262 -16.82 48.01 -7.77
N VAL A 263 -16.70 48.54 -8.98
CA VAL A 263 -16.02 48.05 -10.19
C VAL A 263 -14.50 48.13 -10.03
N ALA A 264 -13.77 47.15 -10.58
CA ALA A 264 -12.50 47.32 -11.33
C ALA A 264 -11.94 45.90 -11.61
N VAL A 265 -12.13 45.31 -12.79
CA VAL A 265 -11.35 45.54 -14.03
C VAL A 265 -9.85 45.42 -13.78
N GLY A 266 -9.31 44.26 -14.14
CA GLY A 266 -7.88 43.94 -14.09
C GLY A 266 -7.59 42.72 -14.95
N SER A 267 -7.89 42.84 -16.24
CA SER A 267 -7.44 41.92 -17.29
C SER A 267 -5.95 42.15 -17.53
N ALA A 268 -5.13 41.12 -17.37
CA ALA A 268 -3.78 41.08 -17.92
C ALA A 268 -3.46 39.66 -18.37
N ALA A 269 -3.41 39.52 -19.69
CA ALA A 269 -2.89 38.40 -20.42
C ALA A 269 -1.36 38.38 -20.36
N THR A 270 -0.76 37.20 -20.12
CA THR A 270 0.63 36.89 -20.49
C THR A 270 0.73 35.38 -20.75
N ALA A 271 0.67 34.97 -22.02
CA ALA A 271 1.79 34.42 -22.82
C ALA A 271 2.44 33.17 -22.19
N VAL A 272 2.18 31.96 -22.72
CA VAL A 272 2.96 31.30 -23.78
C VAL A 272 4.40 31.01 -23.37
N LEU A 273 4.74 29.72 -23.19
CA LEU A 273 5.86 29.03 -23.85
C LEU A 273 5.92 27.54 -23.44
N PRO A 274 5.90 26.60 -24.41
CA PRO A 274 6.38 25.23 -24.20
C PRO A 274 7.87 25.14 -24.58
N ILE A 275 8.71 24.65 -23.67
CA ILE A 275 10.08 24.25 -24.00
C ILE A 275 10.10 22.73 -24.18
N VAL A 276 10.10 22.34 -25.45
CA VAL A 276 10.64 21.07 -25.94
C VAL A 276 12.12 21.29 -26.15
N ARG A 277 12.98 20.46 -25.55
CA ARG A 277 14.27 20.12 -26.16
C ARG A 277 14.74 18.73 -25.74
N LEU A 278 14.91 17.93 -26.78
CA LEU A 278 15.58 16.64 -26.84
C LEU A 278 17.06 16.76 -26.45
N ALA A 279 17.56 15.75 -25.74
CA ALA A 279 18.86 15.14 -25.92
C ALA A 279 18.73 13.67 -25.51
#